data_AF-A0A2G9F7M0-F1
#
_entry.id   AF-A0A2G9F7M0-F1
#
_cell.length_a   1.000
_cell.length_b   1.000
_cell.length_c   1.000
_cell.angle_alpha   90.00
_cell.angle_beta   90.00
_cell.angle_gamma   90.00
#
_symmetry.space_group_name_H-M   'P 1'
#
loop_
_entity.id
_entity.type
_entity.pdbx_description
1 polymer ?
#
loop_
_entity_poly.entity_id
_entity_poly.type
_entity_poly.pdbx_seq_one_letter_code
_entity_poly.pdbx_strand_id
1 'polypeptide(L)'
;MLFYEDLVRKIEEKKIENIKKIEKFGLNGTKSLGGYGIGIPLILIGLFEIYSYTVYHKWYLLLIGIIFLGIGLKQLKTVLTYSYVIDTETKNLKFGKLNLQFDNVQTGTLKEMKLGKRVTPVIDMITNDKKQIVIPLFMAKQERFVLLLKEILADRFSIKK
;
A
#
# COMPACT_ATOMS: atom_id res chain seq x y z
N MET A 1 -21.57 -3.88 -0.34
CA MET A 1 -20.66 -3.23 -1.33
C MET A 1 -20.05 -4.38 -2.13
N LEU A 2 -20.27 -4.46 -3.44
CA LEU A 2 -19.87 -5.64 -4.25
C LEU A 2 -18.40 -6.06 -4.03
N PHE A 3 -17.49 -5.11 -3.81
CA PHE A 3 -16.06 -5.38 -3.67
C PHE A 3 -15.62 -6.20 -2.45
N TYR A 4 -16.25 -6.03 -1.28
CA TYR A 4 -15.82 -6.79 -0.07
C TYR A 4 -16.40 -8.20 -0.07
N GLU A 5 -17.69 -8.33 -0.37
CA GLU A 5 -18.35 -9.63 -0.48
C GLU A 5 -17.70 -10.48 -1.59
N ASP A 6 -17.36 -9.88 -2.74
CA ASP A 6 -16.61 -10.57 -3.79
C ASP A 6 -15.21 -10.99 -3.35
N LEU A 7 -14.52 -10.15 -2.55
CA LEU A 7 -13.20 -10.49 -2.01
C LEU A 7 -13.30 -11.67 -1.04
N VAL A 8 -14.26 -11.64 -0.11
CA VAL A 8 -14.50 -12.72 0.87
C VAL A 8 -14.83 -14.01 0.15
N ARG A 9 -15.77 -13.99 -0.81
CA ARG A 9 -16.14 -15.16 -1.61
C ARG A 9 -14.92 -15.79 -2.28
N LYS A 10 -14.08 -15.00 -2.94
CA LYS A 10 -12.88 -15.50 -3.61
C LYS A 10 -11.82 -16.05 -2.63
N ILE A 11 -11.73 -15.53 -1.42
CA ILE A 11 -10.83 -16.03 -0.37
C ILE A 11 -11.36 -17.36 0.22
N GLU A 12 -12.68 -17.52 0.31
CA GLU A 12 -13.30 -18.76 0.76
C GLU A 12 -13.18 -19.88 -0.31
N GLU A 13 -13.30 -19.55 -1.59
CA GLU A 13 -13.22 -20.51 -2.71
C GLU A 13 -11.81 -20.94 -3.08
N LYS A 14 -10.81 -20.04 -2.99
CA LYS A 14 -9.44 -20.32 -3.44
C LYS A 14 -8.56 -20.87 -2.33
N LYS A 15 -7.78 -21.90 -2.65
CA LYS A 15 -6.61 -22.33 -1.86
C LYS A 15 -5.34 -21.72 -2.43
N ILE A 16 -4.36 -21.45 -1.57
CA ILE A 16 -3.07 -20.92 -2.01
C ILE A 16 -2.17 -22.08 -2.47
N GLU A 17 -1.65 -21.98 -3.69
CA GLU A 17 -0.68 -22.93 -4.23
C GLU A 17 0.65 -22.20 -4.47
N ASN A 18 1.77 -22.88 -4.18
CA ASN A 18 3.13 -22.36 -4.32
C ASN A 18 3.41 -21.06 -3.54
N ILE A 19 3.54 -21.21 -2.22
CA ILE A 19 3.98 -20.15 -1.30
C ILE A 19 5.47 -19.87 -1.56
N LYS A 20 5.79 -18.63 -1.98
CA LYS A 20 7.19 -18.23 -2.15
C LYS A 20 7.77 -17.76 -0.83
N LYS A 21 9.10 -17.95 -0.67
CA LYS A 21 9.86 -17.49 0.51
C LYS A 21 9.67 -16.00 0.80
N ILE A 22 9.72 -15.16 -0.23
CA ILE A 22 9.52 -13.71 -0.13
C ILE A 22 8.52 -13.28 -1.20
N GLU A 23 7.41 -12.67 -0.77
CA GLU A 23 6.39 -12.11 -1.65
C GLU A 23 6.23 -10.60 -1.45
N LYS A 24 6.26 -9.87 -2.57
CA LYS A 24 6.19 -8.41 -2.61
C LYS A 24 4.85 -7.96 -3.19
N PHE A 25 4.11 -7.13 -2.45
CA PHE A 25 2.79 -6.62 -2.80
C PHE A 25 2.82 -5.08 -2.93
N GLY A 26 2.99 -4.59 -4.17
CA GLY A 26 2.98 -3.16 -4.50
C GLY A 26 1.57 -2.58 -4.64
N LEU A 27 1.45 -1.26 -4.83
CA LEU A 27 0.18 -0.55 -5.04
C LEU A 27 -0.65 -1.15 -6.18
N ASN A 28 -1.98 -1.14 -6.03
CA ASN A 28 -2.90 -1.47 -7.12
C ASN A 28 -2.77 -0.44 -8.26
N GLY A 29 -2.94 -0.89 -9.51
CA GLY A 29 -2.86 -0.08 -10.71
C GLY A 29 -3.68 1.21 -10.60
N THR A 30 -4.95 1.15 -10.20
CA THR A 30 -5.82 2.33 -10.07
C THR A 30 -5.30 3.34 -9.03
N LYS A 31 -4.76 2.87 -7.91
CA LYS A 31 -4.20 3.71 -6.84
C LYS A 31 -2.86 4.31 -7.26
N SER A 32 -2.04 3.51 -7.93
CA SER A 32 -0.78 3.92 -8.55
C SER A 32 -1.01 5.01 -9.60
N LEU A 33 -2.04 4.84 -10.44
CA LEU A 33 -2.43 5.80 -11.48
C LEU A 33 -2.88 7.14 -10.90
N GLY A 34 -3.60 7.14 -9.78
CA GLY A 34 -3.90 8.38 -9.05
C GLY A 34 -2.64 9.07 -8.52
N GLY A 35 -1.66 8.31 -8.05
CA GLY A 35 -0.37 8.85 -7.62
C GLY A 35 0.49 9.40 -8.77
N TYR A 36 0.55 8.69 -9.89
CA TYR A 36 1.21 9.16 -11.11
C TYR A 36 0.52 10.36 -11.74
N GLY A 37 -0.81 10.40 -11.72
CA GLY A 37 -1.62 11.51 -12.21
C GLY A 37 -1.41 12.82 -11.45
N ILE A 38 -0.84 12.76 -10.24
CA ILE A 38 -0.40 13.94 -9.49
C ILE A 38 1.09 14.19 -9.72
N GLY A 39 1.92 13.15 -9.60
CA GLY A 39 3.38 13.30 -9.65
C GLY A 39 3.91 13.77 -11.01
N ILE A 40 3.40 13.22 -12.12
CA ILE A 40 3.90 13.52 -13.47
C ILE A 40 3.59 14.97 -13.86
N PRO A 41 2.35 15.49 -13.72
CA PRO A 41 2.08 16.89 -14.04
C PRO A 41 2.91 17.88 -13.23
N LEU A 42 3.13 17.62 -11.93
CA LEU A 42 3.97 18.50 -11.09
C LEU A 42 5.42 18.55 -11.59
N ILE A 43 5.97 17.42 -12.04
CA ILE A 43 7.32 17.38 -12.61
C ILE A 43 7.36 18.15 -13.93
N LEU A 44 6.37 17.97 -14.81
CA LEU A 44 6.30 18.69 -16.08
C LEU A 44 6.19 20.20 -15.88
N ILE A 45 5.36 20.65 -14.93
CA ILE A 45 5.28 22.07 -14.53
C ILE A 45 6.64 22.54 -14.00
N GLY A 46 7.26 21.79 -13.09
CA GLY A 46 8.57 22.14 -12.54
C GLY A 46 9.66 22.28 -13.60
N LEU A 47 9.72 21.35 -14.57
CA LEU A 47 10.66 21.41 -15.69
C LEU A 47 10.38 22.60 -16.62
N PHE A 48 9.11 22.88 -16.91
CA PHE A 48 8.71 24.01 -17.74
C PHE A 48 9.10 25.36 -17.11
N GLU A 49 8.93 25.50 -15.81
CA GLU A 49 9.31 26.71 -15.06
C GLU A 49 10.84 26.92 -15.04
N ILE A 50 11.61 25.85 -14.84
CA ILE A 50 13.08 25.89 -14.93
C ILE A 50 13.53 26.26 -16.35
N TYR A 51 12.89 25.70 -17.39
CA TYR A 51 13.16 26.10 -18.77
C TYR A 51 12.81 27.57 -19.00
N SER A 52 11.66 28.02 -18.51
CA SER A 52 11.23 29.42 -18.64
C SER A 52 12.21 30.37 -17.96
N TYR A 53 12.86 29.96 -16.88
CA TYR A 53 13.94 30.74 -16.25
C TYR A 53 15.12 30.98 -17.22
N THR A 54 15.52 30.01 -18.04
CA THR A 54 16.64 30.19 -18.99
C THR A 54 16.31 31.18 -20.11
N VAL A 55 15.02 31.40 -20.39
CA VAL A 55 14.55 32.38 -21.37
C VAL A 55 14.36 33.75 -20.73
N TYR A 56 13.57 33.83 -19.66
CA TYR A 56 13.12 35.12 -19.08
C TYR A 56 14.02 35.66 -17.97
N HIS A 57 14.95 34.86 -17.44
CA HIS A 57 15.91 35.23 -16.39
C HIS A 57 15.26 35.78 -15.10
N LYS A 58 14.00 35.39 -14.84
CA LYS A 58 13.27 35.77 -13.62
C LYS A 58 13.51 34.75 -12.52
N TRP A 59 14.20 35.16 -11.46
CA TRP A 59 14.61 34.28 -10.36
C TRP A 59 13.47 33.47 -9.72
N TYR A 60 12.24 34.01 -9.67
CA TYR A 60 11.09 33.32 -9.08
C TYR A 60 10.67 32.06 -9.87
N LEU A 61 10.90 32.02 -11.18
CA LEU A 61 10.59 30.85 -12.04
C LEU A 61 11.47 29.67 -11.63
N LEU A 62 12.76 29.92 -11.36
CA LEU A 62 13.68 28.90 -10.88
C LEU A 62 13.23 28.33 -9.52
N LEU A 63 12.85 29.22 -8.59
CA LEU A 63 12.41 28.81 -7.25
C LEU A 63 11.13 27.97 -7.30
N ILE A 64 10.12 28.42 -8.05
CA ILE A 64 8.85 27.70 -8.23
C ILE A 64 9.09 26.35 -8.92
N GLY A 65 9.92 26.33 -9.95
CA GLY A 65 10.25 25.12 -10.69
C GLY A 65 10.89 24.04 -9.80
N ILE A 66 11.86 24.42 -8.97
CA ILE A 66 12.50 23.51 -8.01
C ILE A 66 11.50 22.95 -6.99
N ILE A 67 10.59 23.79 -6.47
CA ILE A 67 9.55 23.35 -5.52
C ILE A 67 8.64 22.30 -6.16
N PHE A 68 8.10 22.58 -7.35
CA PHE A 68 7.20 21.65 -8.03
C PHE A 68 7.88 20.33 -8.41
N LEU A 69 9.13 20.38 -8.88
CA LEU A 69 9.94 19.19 -9.12
C LEU A 69 10.14 18.38 -7.84
N GLY A 70 10.51 19.03 -6.73
CA GLY A 70 10.71 18.37 -5.45
C GLY A 70 9.45 17.65 -4.95
N ILE A 71 8.29 18.30 -5.03
CA ILE A 71 7.00 17.71 -4.63
C ILE A 71 6.63 16.55 -5.57
N GLY A 72 6.75 16.74 -6.88
CA GLY A 72 6.42 15.73 -7.89
C GLY A 72 7.29 14.47 -7.77
N LEU A 73 8.60 14.65 -7.61
CA LEU A 73 9.55 13.55 -7.38
C LEU A 73 9.27 12.81 -6.07
N LYS A 74 8.95 13.54 -5.00
CA LYS A 74 8.56 12.93 -3.72
C LYS A 74 7.30 12.09 -3.87
N GLN A 75 6.30 12.58 -4.60
CA GLN A 75 5.05 11.86 -4.87
C GLN A 75 5.31 10.57 -5.67
N LEU A 76 6.12 10.63 -6.74
CA LEU A 76 6.52 9.45 -7.50
C LEU A 76 7.25 8.42 -6.63
N LYS A 77 8.20 8.88 -5.81
CA LYS A 77 8.93 8.01 -4.87
C LYS A 77 7.97 7.29 -3.93
N THR A 78 6.96 7.98 -3.38
CA THR A 78 5.96 7.34 -2.51
C THR A 78 5.19 6.24 -3.22
N VAL A 79 4.79 6.45 -4.47
CA VAL A 79 4.08 5.43 -5.27
C VAL A 79 4.98 4.23 -5.55
N LEU A 80 6.23 4.48 -5.97
CA LEU A 80 7.19 3.43 -6.35
C LEU A 80 7.70 2.61 -5.15
N THR A 81 7.84 3.24 -3.99
CA THR A 81 8.35 2.60 -2.77
C THR A 81 7.26 1.92 -1.95
N TYR A 82 5.98 2.15 -2.26
CA TYR A 82 4.90 1.46 -1.57
C TYR A 82 4.95 -0.03 -1.89
N SER A 83 5.27 -0.82 -0.87
CA SER A 83 5.16 -2.27 -0.97
C SER A 83 5.14 -2.92 0.39
N TYR A 84 4.20 -3.83 0.59
CA TYR A 84 4.31 -4.84 1.66
C TYR A 84 5.23 -5.95 1.19
N VAL A 85 6.07 -6.44 2.08
CA VAL A 85 6.91 -7.62 1.84
C VAL A 85 6.58 -8.63 2.94
N ILE A 86 6.11 -9.80 2.54
CA ILE A 86 5.94 -10.92 3.45
C ILE A 86 7.07 -11.91 3.22
N ASP A 87 7.77 -12.23 4.30
CA ASP A 87 8.75 -13.29 4.37
C ASP A 87 8.13 -14.46 5.13
N THR A 88 7.94 -15.58 4.44
CA THR A 88 7.28 -16.77 4.98
C THR A 88 8.25 -17.64 5.79
N GLU A 89 9.56 -17.51 5.58
CA GLU A 89 10.57 -18.24 6.35
C GLU A 89 10.76 -17.59 7.71
N THR A 90 10.92 -16.28 7.74
CA THR A 90 11.07 -15.52 8.99
C THR A 90 9.74 -15.13 9.62
N LYS A 91 8.61 -15.52 9.00
CA LYS A 91 7.24 -15.19 9.40
C LYS A 91 7.10 -13.71 9.75
N ASN A 92 7.46 -12.86 8.81
CA ASN A 92 7.57 -11.43 9.06
C ASN A 92 6.93 -10.59 7.94
N LEU A 93 6.29 -9.50 8.32
CA LEU A 93 5.70 -8.50 7.42
C LEU A 93 6.45 -7.18 7.55
N LYS A 94 6.97 -6.69 6.43
CA LYS A 94 7.68 -5.41 6.33
C LYS A 94 6.93 -4.41 5.46
N PHE A 95 6.82 -3.18 5.94
CA PHE A 95 6.27 -2.06 5.17
C PHE A 95 6.85 -0.72 5.64
N GLY A 96 7.68 -0.08 4.82
CA GLY A 96 8.37 1.14 5.23
C GLY A 96 9.22 0.90 6.48
N LYS A 97 8.85 1.51 7.61
CA LYS A 97 9.49 1.30 8.93
C LYS A 97 8.81 0.23 9.78
N LEU A 98 7.65 -0.29 9.36
CA LEU A 98 6.94 -1.37 10.05
C LEU A 98 7.67 -2.69 9.81
N ASN A 99 7.93 -3.42 10.88
CA ASN A 99 8.50 -4.76 10.89
C ASN A 99 7.71 -5.59 11.91
N LEU A 100 6.81 -6.44 11.42
CA LEU A 100 5.85 -7.19 12.24
C LEU A 100 6.10 -8.69 12.11
N GLN A 101 6.57 -9.31 13.18
CA GLN A 101 6.63 -10.77 13.28
C GLN A 101 5.24 -11.34 13.54
N PHE A 102 4.83 -12.32 12.73
CA PHE A 102 3.52 -12.97 12.87
C PHE A 102 3.38 -13.78 14.16
N ASP A 103 4.49 -14.20 14.78
CA ASP A 103 4.45 -14.86 16.08
C ASP A 103 4.02 -13.90 17.20
N ASN A 104 4.23 -12.60 17.03
CA ASN A 104 3.74 -11.57 17.96
C ASN A 104 2.29 -11.12 17.66
N VAL A 105 1.63 -11.71 16.66
CA VAL A 105 0.24 -11.39 16.32
C VAL A 105 -0.69 -12.31 17.10
N GLN A 106 -1.56 -11.72 17.92
CA GLN A 106 -2.57 -12.44 18.68
C GLN A 106 -3.77 -12.80 17.81
N THR A 107 -4.30 -11.82 17.06
CA THR A 107 -5.45 -11.99 16.17
C THR A 107 -5.28 -11.16 14.90
N GLY A 108 -5.69 -11.70 13.75
CA GLY A 108 -5.81 -10.97 12.49
C GLY A 108 -7.23 -11.06 11.96
N THR A 109 -7.88 -9.94 11.68
CA THR A 109 -9.27 -9.90 11.21
C THR A 109 -9.36 -9.17 9.88
N LEU A 110 -9.88 -9.82 8.84
CA LEU A 110 -10.32 -9.13 7.63
C LEU A 110 -11.67 -8.49 7.88
N LYS A 111 -11.75 -7.16 7.77
CA LYS A 111 -13.00 -6.40 7.96
C LYS A 111 -13.05 -5.17 7.07
N GLU A 112 -14.23 -4.58 6.93
CA GLU A 112 -14.34 -3.23 6.38
C GLU A 112 -14.13 -2.17 7.47
N MET A 113 -13.43 -1.10 7.12
CA MET A 113 -13.25 0.05 7.99
C MET A 113 -13.39 1.35 7.18
N LYS A 114 -13.99 2.37 7.79
CA LYS A 114 -14.06 3.71 7.19
C LYS A 114 -12.70 4.38 7.32
N LEU A 115 -11.99 4.51 6.20
CA LEU A 115 -10.73 5.23 6.09
C LEU A 115 -10.99 6.56 5.38
N GLY A 116 -11.09 7.63 6.17
CA GLY A 116 -11.50 8.95 5.70
C GLY A 116 -12.93 8.94 5.15
N LYS A 117 -13.09 9.22 3.85
CA LYS A 117 -14.41 9.28 3.19
C LYS A 117 -14.87 7.95 2.59
N ARG A 118 -14.02 6.92 2.53
CA ARG A 118 -14.32 5.66 1.84
C ARG A 118 -14.31 4.50 2.83
N VAL A 119 -15.25 3.57 2.68
CA VAL A 119 -15.18 2.24 3.30
C VAL A 119 -14.17 1.43 2.50
N THR A 120 -13.23 0.78 3.18
CA THR A 120 -12.13 0.04 2.54
C THR A 120 -11.89 -1.25 3.32
N PRO A 121 -11.63 -2.37 2.63
CA PRO A 121 -11.23 -3.60 3.28
C PRO A 121 -9.84 -3.46 3.90
N VAL A 122 -9.73 -3.87 5.15
CA VAL A 122 -8.50 -3.80 5.95
C VAL A 122 -8.23 -5.14 6.62
N ILE A 123 -6.96 -5.40 6.88
CA ILE A 123 -6.53 -6.42 7.83
C ILE A 123 -6.23 -5.71 9.13
N ASP A 124 -7.01 -6.02 10.15
CA ASP A 124 -6.84 -5.51 11.50
C ASP A 124 -6.12 -6.56 12.36
N MET A 125 -4.89 -6.28 12.75
CA MET A 125 -4.09 -7.16 13.60
C MET A 125 -3.94 -6.58 14.98
N ILE A 126 -4.15 -7.42 15.99
CA ILE A 126 -3.84 -7.11 17.39
C ILE A 126 -2.64 -7.96 17.77
N THR A 127 -1.59 -7.31 18.27
CA THR A 127 -0.37 -7.97 18.74
C THR A 127 -0.48 -8.37 20.21
N ASN A 128 0.41 -9.25 20.68
CA ASN A 128 0.40 -9.72 22.08
C ASN A 128 0.61 -8.57 23.09
N ASP A 129 1.27 -7.48 22.68
CA ASP A 129 1.41 -6.24 23.44
C ASP A 129 0.19 -5.29 23.30
N LYS A 130 -0.95 -5.80 22.82
CA LYS A 130 -2.22 -5.10 22.65
C LYS A 130 -2.15 -3.89 21.70
N LYS A 131 -1.15 -3.84 20.80
CA LYS A 131 -1.11 -2.81 19.76
C LYS A 131 -1.97 -3.23 18.58
N GLN A 132 -2.72 -2.28 18.06
CA GLN A 132 -3.54 -2.46 16.88
C GLN A 132 -2.79 -1.98 15.63
N ILE A 133 -2.68 -2.84 14.63
CA ILE A 133 -2.06 -2.57 13.34
C ILE A 133 -3.11 -2.76 12.26
N VAL A 134 -3.50 -1.66 11.62
CA VAL A 134 -4.48 -1.67 10.53
C VAL A 134 -3.76 -1.57 9.19
N ILE A 135 -3.86 -2.62 8.37
CA ILE A 135 -3.30 -2.68 7.03
C ILE A 135 -4.42 -2.49 6.00
N PRO A 136 -4.49 -1.34 5.32
CA PRO A 136 -5.44 -1.15 4.24
C PRO A 136 -5.04 -1.94 2.99
N LEU A 137 -6.00 -2.64 2.39
CA LEU A 137 -5.79 -3.40 1.17
C LEU A 137 -5.77 -2.46 -0.05
N PHE A 138 -4.68 -1.70 -0.23
CA PHE A 138 -4.45 -0.87 -1.42
C PHE A 138 -3.48 -1.48 -2.43
N MET A 139 -2.91 -2.64 -2.13
CA MET A 139 -1.98 -3.34 -3.00
C MET A 139 -2.68 -4.03 -4.18
N ALA A 140 -1.90 -4.39 -5.20
CA ALA A 140 -2.29 -5.35 -6.22
C ALA A 140 -2.36 -6.77 -5.61
N LYS A 141 -3.12 -7.67 -6.24
CA LYS A 141 -3.27 -9.08 -5.80
C LYS A 141 -3.70 -9.23 -4.33
N GLN A 142 -4.66 -8.41 -3.90
CA GLN A 142 -5.17 -8.38 -2.52
C GLN A 142 -5.64 -9.76 -2.05
N GLU A 143 -6.34 -10.49 -2.92
CA GLU A 143 -6.76 -11.88 -2.70
C GLU A 143 -5.59 -12.76 -2.24
N ARG A 144 -4.45 -12.72 -2.96
CA ARG A 144 -3.26 -13.53 -2.66
C ARG A 144 -2.60 -13.10 -1.34
N PHE A 145 -2.55 -11.80 -1.07
CA PHE A 145 -2.03 -11.30 0.21
C PHE A 145 -2.85 -11.82 1.39
N VAL A 146 -4.18 -11.75 1.30
CA VAL A 146 -5.06 -12.19 2.39
C VAL A 146 -5.02 -13.70 2.55
N LEU A 147 -5.00 -14.46 1.46
CA LEU A 147 -4.82 -15.92 1.52
C LEU A 147 -3.51 -16.32 2.20
N LEU A 148 -2.42 -15.62 1.89
CA LEU A 148 -1.12 -15.87 2.50
C LEU A 148 -1.11 -15.55 4.01
N LEU A 149 -1.78 -14.48 4.42
CA LEU A 149 -1.97 -14.19 5.85
C LEU A 149 -2.86 -15.21 6.56
N LYS A 150 -3.94 -15.65 5.92
CA LYS A 150 -4.82 -16.70 6.44
C LYS A 150 -4.04 -17.99 6.69
N GLU A 151 -3.17 -18.37 5.76
CA GLU A 151 -2.31 -19.56 5.89
C GLU A 151 -1.30 -19.43 7.04
N ILE A 152 -0.63 -18.27 7.16
CA ILE A 152 0.41 -18.06 8.20
C ILE A 152 -0.20 -17.93 9.61
N LEU A 153 -1.33 -17.24 9.74
CA LEU A 153 -1.97 -16.99 11.03
C LEU A 153 -2.89 -18.15 11.45
N ALA A 154 -3.34 -18.98 10.50
CA ALA A 154 -4.21 -20.13 10.71
C ALA A 154 -5.43 -19.75 11.58
N ASP A 155 -5.60 -20.39 12.74
CA ASP A 155 -6.74 -20.18 13.65
C ASP A 155 -6.80 -18.77 14.25
N ARG A 156 -5.69 -18.02 14.21
CA ARG A 156 -5.66 -16.60 14.65
C ARG A 156 -6.27 -15.66 13.63
N PHE A 157 -6.59 -16.14 12.43
CA PHE A 157 -7.19 -15.35 11.36
C PHE A 157 -8.71 -15.51 11.32
N SER A 158 -9.43 -14.39 11.23
CA SER A 158 -10.89 -14.39 11.09
C SER A 158 -11.35 -13.41 10.01
N ILE A 159 -12.55 -13.65 9.48
CA ILE A 159 -13.21 -12.77 8.51
C ILE A 159 -14.49 -12.26 9.15
N LYS A 160 -14.63 -10.94 9.26
CA LYS A 160 -15.82 -10.30 9.77
C LYS A 160 -16.77 -9.99 8.62
N LYS A 161 -17.80 -10.82 8.47
CA LYS A 161 -18.89 -10.62 7.51
C LYS A 161 -19.73 -9.39 7.87
#